data_AF-A0A843CWB1-F1
#
_entry.id   AF-A0A843CWB1-F1
#
_cell.length_a   1.000
_cell.length_b   1.000
_cell.length_c   1.000
_cell.angle_alpha   90.00
_cell.angle_beta   90.00
_cell.angle_gamma   90.00
#
_symmetry.space_group_name_H-M   'P 1'
#
loop_
_entity.id
_entity.type
_entity.pdbx_description
1 polymer ?
#
loop_
_entity_poly.entity_id
_entity_poly.type
_entity_poly.pdbx_seq_one_letter_code
_entity_poly.pdbx_strand_id
1 'polypeptide(L)'
;MKIAMVSRVPVGSYTSKLVKGFHLAQPSDDVKVYGRKGERREEGYIKLVETWTSLLFPFQIFRQSCRDKPQVVHIQHEFGMFGKPATMALVPLLYLFLRFLRV
;
A
#
# COMPACT_ATOMS: atom_id res chain seq x y z
N MET A 1 16.11 -0.76 -1.48
CA MET A 1 15.24 -0.14 -2.51
C MET A 1 13.91 0.18 -1.84
N LYS A 2 13.40 1.40 -1.94
CA LYS A 2 12.17 1.78 -1.24
C LYS A 2 10.93 1.23 -1.94
N ILE A 3 10.18 0.37 -1.28
CA ILE A 3 8.96 -0.26 -1.79
C ILE A 3 7.78 0.15 -0.93
N ALA A 4 6.71 0.60 -1.59
CA ALA A 4 5.41 0.80 -0.96
C ALA A 4 4.45 -0.31 -1.42
N MET A 5 3.87 -1.03 -0.46
CA MET A 5 2.85 -2.04 -0.69
C MET A 5 1.49 -1.46 -0.33
N VAL A 6 0.60 -1.25 -1.31
CA VAL A 6 -0.79 -0.88 -1.03
C VAL A 6 -1.59 -2.17 -0.85
N SER A 7 -2.05 -2.42 0.36
CA SER A 7 -2.70 -3.68 0.73
C SER A 7 -3.59 -3.50 1.96
N ARG A 8 -4.62 -4.35 2.09
CA ARG A 8 -5.20 -4.66 3.40
C ARG A 8 -4.33 -5.77 3.96
N VAL A 9 -3.91 -5.69 5.22
CA VAL A 9 -2.93 -6.65 5.76
C VAL A 9 -3.58 -7.67 6.71
N PRO A 10 -4.39 -8.65 6.22
CA PRO A 10 -4.71 -9.80 7.03
C PRO A 10 -3.43 -10.62 7.27
N VAL A 11 -3.31 -11.16 8.48
CA VAL A 11 -2.25 -12.09 8.86
C VAL A 11 -2.29 -13.31 7.93
N GLY A 12 -1.14 -13.71 7.40
CA GLY A 12 -1.03 -14.84 6.47
C GLY A 12 -1.45 -14.54 5.04
N SER A 13 -1.81 -13.29 4.72
CA SER A 13 -2.07 -12.85 3.34
C SER A 13 -0.84 -13.00 2.45
N TYR A 14 -1.07 -12.97 1.14
CA TYR A 14 0.00 -12.90 0.15
C TYR A 14 0.96 -11.74 0.46
N THR A 15 0.43 -10.56 0.77
CA THR A 15 1.25 -9.39 1.09
C THR A 15 2.08 -9.59 2.36
N SER A 16 1.55 -10.19 3.44
CA SER A 16 2.37 -10.40 4.64
C SER A 16 3.55 -11.34 4.38
N LYS A 17 3.34 -12.40 3.59
CA LYS A 17 4.41 -13.32 3.17
C LYS A 17 5.43 -12.64 2.26
N LEU A 18 4.97 -11.82 1.32
CA LEU A 18 5.84 -11.07 0.41
C LEU A 18 6.67 -10.02 1.14
N VAL A 19 6.06 -9.26 2.05
CA VAL A 19 6.74 -8.28 2.91
C VAL A 19 7.77 -8.97 3.79
N LYS A 20 7.46 -10.15 4.36
CA LYS A 20 8.44 -10.96 5.10
C LYS A 20 9.64 -11.34 4.21
N GLY A 21 9.39 -11.78 2.98
CA GLY A 21 10.45 -12.09 2.02
C GLY A 21 11.35 -10.88 1.73
N PHE A 22 10.76 -9.71 1.46
CA PHE A 22 11.54 -8.48 1.25
C PHE A 22 12.29 -8.05 2.51
N HIS A 23 11.70 -8.16 3.69
CA HIS A 23 12.36 -7.86 4.96
C HIS A 23 13.62 -8.72 5.20
N LEU A 24 13.61 -9.97 4.75
CA LEU A 24 14.79 -10.85 4.82
C LEU A 24 15.86 -10.50 3.77
N ALA A 25 15.48 -9.89 2.65
CA ALA A 25 16.36 -9.58 1.53
C ALA A 25 16.93 -8.15 1.56
N GLN A 26 16.28 -7.22 2.25
CA GLN A 26 16.67 -5.81 2.33
C GLN A 26 16.30 -5.20 3.69
N PRO A 27 16.91 -4.07 4.09
CA PRO A 27 16.60 -3.40 5.36
C PRO A 27 15.09 -3.16 5.54
N SER A 28 14.61 -3.35 6.76
CA SER A 28 13.18 -3.28 7.09
C SER A 28 12.55 -1.92 6.78
N ASP A 29 13.30 -0.83 6.93
CA ASP A 29 12.83 0.53 6.67
C ASP A 29 12.54 0.84 5.20
N ASP A 30 13.04 -0.01 4.30
CA ASP A 30 12.81 0.12 2.86
C ASP A 30 11.46 -0.46 2.41
N VAL A 31 10.74 -1.20 3.26
CA VAL A 31 9.42 -1.77 2.93
C VAL A 31 8.35 -1.17 3.82
N LYS A 32 7.44 -0.41 3.21
CA LYS A 32 6.27 0.16 3.90
C LYS A 32 4.99 -0.43 3.35
N VAL A 33 4.01 -0.65 4.22
CA VAL A 33 2.68 -1.09 3.82
C VAL A 33 1.68 0.03 4.03
N TYR A 34 1.04 0.50 2.97
CA TYR A 34 -0.02 1.49 3.00
C TYR A 34 -1.35 0.79 3.26
N GLY A 35 -1.72 0.74 4.54
CA GLY A 35 -2.94 0.11 5.02
C GLY A 35 -4.13 1.04 5.04
N ARG A 36 -5.31 0.45 5.22
CA ARG A 36 -6.54 1.21 5.47
C ARG A 36 -6.44 1.87 6.85
N LYS A 37 -6.89 3.11 6.99
CA LYS A 37 -6.96 3.78 8.29
C LYS A 37 -7.81 3.00 9.29
N GLY A 38 -7.34 2.91 10.53
CA GLY A 38 -7.93 2.09 11.58
C GLY A 38 -7.53 0.60 11.55
N GLU A 39 -6.78 0.14 10.55
CA GLU A 39 -6.11 -1.16 10.64
C GLU A 39 -4.84 -1.00 11.47
N ARG A 40 -4.78 -1.68 12.62
CA ARG A 40 -3.59 -1.73 13.45
C ARG A 40 -3.06 -3.16 13.51
N ARG A 41 -1.80 -3.34 13.11
CA ARG A 41 -1.06 -4.60 13.24
C ARG A 41 0.39 -4.30 13.57
N GLU A 42 0.90 -5.01 14.58
CA GLU A 42 2.30 -4.96 15.00
C GLU A 42 2.91 -6.34 14.75
N GLU A 43 3.33 -6.57 13.51
CA GLU A 43 4.29 -7.63 13.20
C GLU A 43 5.64 -6.96 13.02
N GLY A 44 6.68 -7.43 13.70
CA GLY A 44 7.99 -6.73 13.77
C GLY A 44 8.67 -6.49 12.41
N TYR A 45 8.24 -7.17 11.35
CA TYR A 45 8.72 -7.01 9.98
C TYR A 45 7.78 -6.19 9.07
N ILE A 46 6.61 -5.78 9.56
CA ILE A 46 5.62 -4.99 8.80
C ILE A 46 5.57 -3.57 9.36
N LYS A 47 6.08 -2.61 8.59
CA LYS A 47 5.88 -1.19 8.87
C LYS A 47 4.58 -0.71 8.25
N LEU A 48 3.48 -0.90 8.97
CA LEU A 48 2.16 -0.46 8.54
C LEU A 48 2.03 1.07 8.70
N VAL A 49 1.61 1.72 7.62
CA VAL A 49 1.31 3.15 7.56
C VAL A 49 -0.17 3.29 7.23
N GLU A 50 -0.95 3.74 8.22
CA GLU A 50 -2.36 4.05 8.03
C GLU A 50 -2.54 5.19 7.01
N THR A 51 -2.95 4.83 5.80
CA THR A 51 -2.84 5.73 4.66
C THR A 51 -4.22 6.15 4.15
N TRP A 52 -5.09 5.19 3.84
CA TRP A 52 -6.24 5.44 2.98
C TRP A 52 -7.60 5.04 3.58
N THR A 53 -8.65 5.66 3.05
CA THR A 53 -10.06 5.33 3.27
C THR A 53 -10.73 5.07 1.92
N SER A 54 -11.87 4.37 1.93
CA SER A 54 -12.52 3.88 0.71
C SER A 54 -12.87 4.94 -0.34
N LEU A 55 -13.18 6.17 0.07
CA LEU A 55 -13.68 7.22 -0.84
C LEU A 55 -12.56 8.08 -1.44
N LEU A 56 -11.44 8.19 -0.74
CA LEU A 56 -10.36 9.13 -1.08
C LEU A 56 -9.01 8.43 -1.25
N PHE A 57 -9.01 7.11 -1.40
CA PHE A 57 -7.78 6.32 -1.49
C PHE A 57 -6.80 6.81 -2.57
N PRO A 58 -7.22 7.25 -3.78
CA PRO A 58 -6.26 7.68 -4.80
C PRO A 58 -5.41 8.85 -4.31
N PHE A 59 -6.05 9.88 -3.77
CA PHE A 59 -5.39 11.08 -3.27
C PHE A 59 -4.54 10.81 -2.04
N GLN A 60 -5.03 9.96 -1.13
CA GLN A 60 -4.33 9.64 0.12
C GLN A 60 -3.08 8.79 -0.14
N ILE A 61 -3.19 7.76 -0.99
CA ILE A 61 -2.04 6.94 -1.40
C ILE A 61 -1.03 7.79 -2.18
N PHE A 62 -1.50 8.63 -3.11
CA PHE A 62 -0.61 9.51 -3.85
C PHE A 62 0.15 10.47 -2.90
N ARG A 63 -0.56 11.15 -1.99
CA ARG A 63 0.05 12.04 -1.00
C ARG A 63 1.10 11.32 -0.14
N GLN A 64 0.80 10.10 0.31
CA GLN A 64 1.74 9.30 1.10
C GLN A 64 2.96 8.88 0.26
N SER A 65 2.74 8.50 -1.00
CA SER A 65 3.79 8.15 -1.95
C SER A 65 4.72 9.34 -2.23
N CYS A 66 4.17 10.55 -2.38
CA CYS A 66 4.98 11.77 -2.50
C CYS A 66 5.88 12.00 -1.27
N ARG A 67 5.39 11.68 -0.08
CA ARG A 67 6.13 11.86 1.19
C ARG A 67 7.23 10.83 1.36
N ASP A 68 6.92 9.56 1.10
CA ASP A 68 7.86 8.45 1.32
C ASP A 68 8.83 8.23 0.16
N LYS A 69 8.48 8.73 -1.04
CA LYS A 69 9.25 8.61 -2.29
C LYS A 69 9.67 7.15 -2.55
N PRO A 70 8.72 6.19 -2.63
CA PRO A 70 9.05 4.83 -2.99
C PRO A 70 9.57 4.80 -4.44
N GLN A 71 10.45 3.84 -4.73
CA GLN A 71 10.91 3.54 -6.08
C GLN A 71 9.96 2.57 -6.80
N VAL A 72 9.23 1.75 -6.03
CA VAL A 72 8.24 0.80 -6.53
C VAL A 72 6.98 0.89 -5.68
N VAL A 73 5.82 1.01 -6.33
CA VAL A 73 4.52 0.91 -5.67
C VAL A 73 3.82 -0.36 -6.15
N HIS A 74 3.66 -1.33 -5.25
CA HIS A 74 2.93 -2.56 -5.51
C HIS A 74 1.52 -2.46 -4.97
N ILE A 75 0.50 -2.45 -5.84
CA ILE A 75 -0.91 -2.44 -5.44
C ILE A 75 -1.46 -3.85 -5.51
N GLN A 76 -1.91 -4.39 -4.39
CA GLN A 76 -2.59 -5.67 -4.35
C GLN A 76 -4.04 -5.51 -4.84
N HIS A 77 -4.33 -5.91 -6.07
CA HIS A 77 -5.70 -5.85 -6.62
C HIS A 77 -6.53 -7.02 -6.11
N GLU A 78 -7.29 -6.79 -5.05
CA GLU A 78 -8.37 -7.67 -4.62
C GLU A 78 -9.73 -7.01 -4.84
N PHE A 79 -10.73 -7.80 -5.24
CA PHE A 79 -12.10 -7.32 -5.33
C PHE A 79 -12.57 -6.80 -3.97
N GLY A 80 -13.08 -5.57 -3.94
CA GLY A 80 -13.59 -4.93 -2.73
C GLY A 80 -12.51 -4.44 -1.75
N MET A 81 -11.24 -4.41 -2.16
CA MET A 81 -10.14 -3.89 -1.33
C MET A 81 -10.42 -2.47 -0.83
N PHE A 82 -10.81 -1.57 -1.74
CA PHE A 82 -11.08 -0.17 -1.44
C PHE A 82 -12.53 0.09 -0.99
N GLY A 83 -13.27 -0.94 -0.57
CA GLY A 83 -14.65 -0.82 -0.10
C GLY A 83 -15.68 -1.33 -1.12
N LYS A 84 -16.79 -0.60 -1.26
CA LYS A 84 -17.90 -1.01 -2.14
C LYS A 84 -17.44 -1.10 -3.60
N PRO A 85 -17.99 -2.00 -4.43
CA PRO A 85 -17.59 -2.13 -5.84
C PRO A 85 -17.56 -0.81 -6.62
N ALA A 86 -18.47 0.13 -6.31
CA ALA A 86 -18.49 1.46 -6.92
C ALA A 86 -17.17 2.26 -6.72
N THR A 87 -16.43 2.05 -5.62
CA THR A 87 -15.15 2.74 -5.40
C THR A 87 -14.03 2.22 -6.30
N MET A 88 -14.19 1.04 -6.92
CA MET A 88 -13.24 0.51 -7.90
C MET A 88 -13.13 1.40 -9.15
N ALA A 89 -14.16 2.21 -9.44
CA ALA A 89 -14.10 3.20 -10.52
C ALA A 89 -13.01 4.27 -10.31
N LEU A 90 -12.51 4.44 -9.07
CA LEU A 90 -11.43 5.36 -8.74
C LEU A 90 -10.03 4.76 -8.93
N VAL A 91 -9.91 3.46 -9.22
CA VAL A 91 -8.61 2.79 -9.41
C VAL A 91 -7.82 3.37 -10.59
N PRO A 92 -8.41 3.62 -11.78
CA PRO A 92 -7.70 4.27 -12.88
C PRO A 92 -7.12 5.63 -12.48
N LEU A 93 -7.81 6.39 -11.62
CA LEU A 93 -7.34 7.67 -11.11
C LEU A 93 -6.10 7.50 -10.21
N LEU A 94 -6.06 6.45 -9.36
CA LEU A 94 -4.86 6.13 -8.58
C LEU A 94 -3.66 5.86 -9.50
N TYR A 95 -3.83 5.05 -10.55
CA TYR A 95 -2.75 4.76 -11.49
C TYR A 95 -2.27 6.00 -12.24
N LEU A 96 -3.19 6.89 -12.64
CA LEU A 96 -2.83 8.17 -13.24
C LEU A 96 -1.95 9.01 -12.29
N PHE A 97 -2.30 9.05 -11.01
CA PHE A 97 -1.50 9.74 -10.00
C PHE A 97 -0.12 9.11 -9.80
N LEU A 98 -0.03 7.79 -9.69
CA LEU A 98 1.27 7.11 -9.55
C LEU A 98 2.17 7.31 -10.77
N ARG A 99 1.59 7.40 -11.98
CA ARG A 99 2.35 7.72 -13.19
C ARG A 99 3.02 9.09 -13.12
N PHE A 100 2.43 10.08 -12.45
CA PHE A 100 3.08 11.38 -12.24
C PHE A 100 4.30 11.30 -11.30
N LEU A 101 4.37 10.29 -10.43
CA LEU A 101 5.53 10.06 -9.57
C LEU A 101 6.66 9.30 -10.27
N ARG A 102 6.45 8.82 -11.50
CA ARG A 102 7.39 7.97 -12.25
C ARG A 102 7.79 6.71 -11.46
N VAL A 103 6.83 6.13 -10.75
CA VAL A 103 6.92 4.86 -10.02
C VAL A 103 6.11 3.77 -10.71
#